data_AF-A0A837KF70-F1
#
_entry.id   AF-A0A837KF70-F1
#
_cell.length_a   1.000
_cell.length_b   1.000
_cell.length_c   1.000
_cell.angle_alpha   90.00
_cell.angle_beta   90.00
_cell.angle_gamma   90.00
#
_symmetry.space_group_name_H-M   'P 1'
#
loop_
_entity.id
_entity.type
_entity.pdbx_description
1 polymer ?
#
loop_
_entity_poly.entity_id
_entity_poly.type
_entity_poly.pdbx_seq_one_letter_code
_entity_poly.pdbx_strand_id
1 'polypeptide(L)'
;MAKYEPIPTKRVKIDGIVDTHVGYNPNSRGDDKIRAFIDAFEGVARRTRDACYGLPVELILAMWGGESGWSKKDIQVENQNWSNMMYVDSTYPEGNIGEGINGWAVFPGRSTHGEAFADFLQGKRYSKLIDYLKGTNNPKSEKCARYIADAGYGGTNHDKYYDEVIDYLESVRKRL
;
A
#
# COMPACT_ATOMS: atom_id res chain seq x y z
N MET A 1 2.71 22.70 21.37
CA MET A 1 1.91 21.87 20.45
C MET A 1 2.87 21.22 19.46
N ALA A 2 2.80 19.91 19.23
CA ALA A 2 3.57 19.28 18.16
C ALA A 2 3.08 19.82 16.81
N LYS A 3 4.02 20.24 15.95
CA LYS A 3 3.75 20.77 14.61
C LYS A 3 3.61 19.59 13.65
N TYR A 4 2.77 19.74 12.62
CA TYR A 4 2.78 18.80 11.49
C TYR A 4 4.17 18.75 10.86
N GLU A 5 4.66 17.55 10.57
CA GLU A 5 5.96 17.30 9.95
C GLU A 5 5.81 16.30 8.78
N PRO A 6 6.35 16.59 7.58
CA PRO A 6 6.32 15.63 6.49
C PRO A 6 7.15 14.39 6.82
N ILE A 7 6.76 13.23 6.26
CA ILE A 7 7.57 12.02 6.40
C ILE A 7 8.91 12.23 5.66
N PRO A 8 10.06 12.01 6.31
CA PRO A 8 11.36 12.14 5.65
C PRO A 8 11.45 11.22 4.43
N THR A 9 11.95 11.75 3.33
CA THR A 9 12.18 10.96 2.11
C THR A 9 13.61 11.16 1.62
N LYS A 10 14.16 10.12 0.99
CA LYS A 10 15.51 10.13 0.43
C LYS A 10 15.50 9.49 -0.94
N ARG A 11 16.07 10.16 -1.94
CA ARG A 11 16.32 9.54 -3.24
C ARG A 11 17.36 8.43 -3.10
N VAL A 12 17.09 7.27 -3.69
CA VAL A 12 17.97 6.11 -3.69
C VAL A 12 18.21 5.60 -5.10
N LYS A 13 19.33 4.90 -5.29
CA LYS A 13 19.65 4.17 -6.51
C LYS A 13 20.18 2.79 -6.15
N ILE A 14 19.47 1.74 -6.57
CA ILE A 14 19.81 0.33 -6.29
C ILE A 14 19.74 -0.41 -7.62
N ASP A 15 20.82 -1.09 -8.02
CA ASP A 15 20.89 -1.89 -9.25
C ASP A 15 20.37 -1.18 -10.51
N GLY A 16 20.64 0.13 -10.60
CA GLY A 16 20.20 0.97 -11.72
C GLY A 16 18.81 1.57 -11.57
N ILE A 17 17.96 1.05 -10.69
CA ILE A 17 16.64 1.59 -10.34
C ILE A 17 16.81 2.85 -9.50
N VAL A 18 16.08 3.92 -9.82
CA VAL A 18 16.01 5.14 -9.03
C VAL A 18 14.63 5.23 -8.38
N ASP A 19 14.59 5.32 -7.06
CA ASP A 19 13.34 5.47 -6.33
C ASP A 19 13.48 6.42 -5.12
N THR A 20 12.44 6.51 -4.31
CA THR A 20 12.34 7.31 -3.09
C THR A 20 12.10 6.39 -1.90
N HIS A 21 13.08 6.34 -1.02
CA HIS A 21 12.96 5.74 0.30
C HIS A 21 12.11 6.65 1.19
N VAL A 22 11.13 6.08 1.88
CA VAL A 22 10.24 6.79 2.81
C VAL A 22 10.53 6.33 4.23
N GLY A 23 10.82 7.28 5.13
CA GLY A 23 11.19 7.01 6.50
C GLY A 23 10.01 6.83 7.45
N TYR A 24 10.35 6.82 8.74
CA TYR A 24 9.39 6.79 9.84
C TYR A 24 8.58 8.09 9.91
N ASN A 25 7.27 7.97 10.15
CA ASN A 25 6.37 9.11 10.28
C ASN A 25 6.59 9.82 11.63
N PRO A 26 7.07 11.07 11.67
CA PRO A 26 7.41 11.73 12.93
C PRO A 26 6.17 12.13 13.75
N ASN A 27 5.00 12.24 13.13
CA ASN A 27 3.81 12.78 13.78
C ASN A 27 3.23 11.83 14.84
N SER A 28 2.87 12.37 16.00
CA SER A 28 2.21 11.64 17.09
C SER A 28 0.69 11.78 17.08
N ARG A 29 0.16 12.90 16.54
CA ARG A 29 -1.28 13.14 16.42
C ARG A 29 -1.87 12.32 15.28
N GLY A 30 -3.03 11.71 15.52
CA GLY A 30 -3.70 10.82 14.55
C GLY A 30 -3.92 11.49 13.19
N ASP A 31 -4.45 12.72 13.19
CA ASP A 31 -4.77 13.45 11.96
C ASP A 31 -3.53 13.79 11.14
N ASP A 32 -2.52 14.35 11.78
CA ASP A 32 -1.26 14.75 11.15
C ASP A 32 -0.51 13.53 10.61
N LYS A 33 -0.56 12.41 11.34
CA LYS A 33 0.03 11.13 10.92
C LYS A 33 -0.57 10.65 9.60
N ILE A 34 -1.89 10.58 9.50
CA ILE A 34 -2.57 10.13 8.28
C ILE A 34 -2.32 11.11 7.13
N ARG A 35 -2.39 12.42 7.40
CA ARG A 35 -2.12 13.45 6.38
C ARG A 35 -0.70 13.34 5.82
N ALA A 36 0.31 13.25 6.67
CA ALA A 36 1.70 13.12 6.24
C ALA A 36 1.94 11.83 5.44
N PHE A 37 1.20 10.75 5.74
CA PHE A 37 1.22 9.52 4.94
C PHE A 37 0.59 9.74 3.56
N ILE A 38 -0.60 10.34 3.48
CA ILE A 38 -1.24 10.66 2.20
C ILE A 38 -0.31 11.52 1.34
N ASP A 39 0.26 12.60 1.90
CA ASP A 39 1.18 13.49 1.19
C ASP A 39 2.41 12.75 0.64
N ALA A 40 2.90 11.74 1.36
CA ALA A 40 4.04 10.93 0.95
C ALA A 40 3.71 9.85 -0.10
N PHE A 41 2.46 9.41 -0.24
CA PHE A 41 2.11 8.26 -1.08
C PHE A 41 1.11 8.55 -2.19
N GLU A 42 0.35 9.65 -2.15
CA GLU A 42 -0.75 9.91 -3.08
C GLU A 42 -0.31 9.85 -4.55
N GLY A 43 0.82 10.49 -4.88
CA GLY A 43 1.35 10.47 -6.24
C GLY A 43 1.71 9.07 -6.74
N VAL A 44 2.17 8.18 -5.86
CA VAL A 44 2.43 6.76 -6.17
C VAL A 44 1.12 6.01 -6.30
N ALA A 45 0.19 6.19 -5.35
CA ALA A 45 -1.09 5.51 -5.36
C ALA A 45 -1.92 5.82 -6.62
N ARG A 46 -1.79 7.04 -7.18
CA ARG A 46 -2.36 7.39 -8.50
C ARG A 46 -1.77 6.56 -9.64
N ARG A 47 -0.45 6.33 -9.64
CA ARG A 47 0.19 5.45 -10.64
C ARG A 47 -0.21 3.98 -10.46
N THR A 48 -0.27 3.51 -9.22
CA THR A 48 -0.77 2.17 -8.88
C THR A 48 -2.21 1.98 -9.32
N ARG A 49 -3.07 2.98 -9.14
CA ARG A 49 -4.44 2.98 -9.67
C ARG A 49 -4.45 2.71 -11.17
N ASP A 50 -3.64 3.45 -11.92
CA ASP A 50 -3.62 3.35 -13.37
C ASP A 50 -3.05 2.00 -13.84
N ALA A 51 -2.02 1.49 -13.14
CA ALA A 51 -1.46 0.16 -13.37
C ALA A 51 -2.42 -0.99 -12.99
N CYS A 52 -3.35 -0.75 -12.07
CA CYS A 52 -4.32 -1.73 -11.58
C CYS A 52 -5.77 -1.37 -12.01
N TYR A 53 -5.97 -1.08 -13.30
CA TYR A 53 -7.29 -0.92 -13.93
C TYR A 53 -8.25 0.04 -13.21
N GLY A 54 -7.74 1.13 -12.64
CA GLY A 54 -8.57 2.13 -11.99
C GLY A 54 -8.89 1.86 -10.52
N LEU A 55 -8.19 0.93 -9.85
CA LEU A 55 -8.33 0.68 -8.41
C LEU A 55 -8.35 2.02 -7.62
N PRO A 56 -9.33 2.28 -6.73
CA PRO A 56 -9.47 3.59 -6.10
C PRO A 56 -8.24 4.01 -5.28
N VAL A 57 -7.80 5.26 -5.45
CA VAL A 57 -6.58 5.81 -4.80
C VAL A 57 -6.72 5.78 -3.29
N GLU A 58 -7.88 6.15 -2.77
CA GLU A 58 -8.15 6.18 -1.34
C GLU A 58 -8.10 4.79 -0.70
N LEU A 59 -8.46 3.72 -1.46
CA LEU A 59 -8.37 2.34 -0.99
C LEU A 59 -6.90 1.89 -0.94
N ILE A 60 -6.12 2.21 -1.97
CA ILE A 60 -4.68 1.93 -2.01
C ILE A 60 -3.99 2.56 -0.79
N LEU A 61 -4.24 3.85 -0.56
CA LEU A 61 -3.71 4.59 0.59
C LEU A 61 -4.19 4.02 1.93
N ALA A 62 -5.45 3.60 2.01
CA ALA A 62 -6.02 3.00 3.22
C ALA A 62 -5.35 1.67 3.58
N MET A 63 -5.18 0.79 2.61
CA MET A 63 -4.49 -0.49 2.83
C MET A 63 -3.04 -0.25 3.25
N TRP A 64 -2.27 0.51 2.48
CA TRP A 64 -0.85 0.76 2.79
C TRP A 64 -0.70 1.49 4.14
N GLY A 65 -1.58 2.43 4.42
CA GLY A 65 -1.60 3.19 5.66
C GLY A 65 -1.93 2.33 6.87
N GLY A 66 -3.04 1.59 6.84
CA GLY A 66 -3.45 0.73 7.95
C GLY A 66 -2.43 -0.36 8.27
N GLU A 67 -1.97 -1.07 7.25
CA GLU A 67 -1.00 -2.17 7.37
C GLU A 67 0.33 -1.72 7.96
N SER A 68 0.82 -0.52 7.58
CA SER A 68 2.07 0.06 8.08
C SER A 68 1.92 0.94 9.34
N GLY A 69 0.70 1.07 9.86
CA GLY A 69 0.40 2.03 10.93
C GLY A 69 0.65 3.49 10.51
N TRP A 70 0.54 3.78 9.21
CA TRP A 70 0.77 5.08 8.56
C TRP A 70 2.27 5.44 8.55
N SER A 71 3.10 4.46 8.15
CA SER A 71 4.58 4.50 8.21
C SER A 71 5.13 4.69 9.63
N LYS A 72 4.50 4.06 10.62
CA LYS A 72 4.92 4.07 12.05
C LYS A 72 5.53 2.76 12.52
N LYS A 73 5.46 1.72 11.71
CA LYS A 73 6.02 0.43 12.03
C LYS A 73 7.38 0.29 11.36
N ASP A 74 8.41 0.04 12.17
CA ASP A 74 9.79 -0.03 11.70
C ASP A 74 9.98 -1.11 10.62
N ILE A 75 9.30 -2.26 10.74
CA ILE A 75 9.40 -3.34 9.75
C ILE A 75 8.98 -2.89 8.35
N GLN A 76 7.84 -2.19 8.21
CA GLN A 76 7.36 -1.72 6.90
C GLN A 76 8.24 -0.59 6.34
N VAL A 77 8.82 0.22 7.22
CA VAL A 77 9.81 1.25 6.85
C VAL A 77 11.10 0.59 6.38
N GLU A 78 11.69 -0.34 7.11
CA GLU A 78 12.95 -1.00 6.72
C GLU A 78 12.80 -1.80 5.41
N ASN A 79 11.69 -2.52 5.25
CA ASN A 79 11.43 -3.29 4.04
C ASN A 79 10.93 -2.42 2.86
N GLN A 80 10.58 -1.15 3.08
CA GLN A 80 9.86 -0.29 2.12
C GLN A 80 8.62 -0.99 1.53
N ASN A 81 7.86 -1.68 2.38
CA ASN A 81 6.76 -2.54 1.99
C ASN A 81 5.55 -2.25 2.88
N TRP A 82 4.76 -1.25 2.51
CA TRP A 82 3.63 -0.79 3.33
C TRP A 82 2.38 -1.68 3.22
N SER A 83 2.42 -2.70 2.36
CA SER A 83 1.28 -3.60 2.12
C SER A 83 1.53 -5.02 2.65
N ASN A 84 2.66 -5.30 3.30
CA ASN A 84 2.99 -6.64 3.81
C ASN A 84 2.97 -7.71 2.69
N MET A 85 3.53 -7.42 1.52
CA MET A 85 3.70 -8.45 0.50
C MET A 85 4.79 -9.44 0.93
N MET A 86 4.45 -10.73 1.02
CA MET A 86 5.39 -11.82 1.33
C MET A 86 6.46 -11.90 0.25
N TYR A 87 7.71 -12.14 0.67
CA TYR A 87 8.75 -12.62 -0.23
C TYR A 87 8.46 -14.08 -0.55
N VAL A 88 8.52 -14.44 -1.83
CA VAL A 88 8.39 -15.84 -2.29
C VAL A 88 9.71 -16.32 -2.84
N ASP A 89 10.29 -15.53 -3.75
CA ASP A 89 11.60 -15.77 -4.34
C ASP A 89 12.19 -14.48 -4.92
N SER A 90 13.39 -14.57 -5.50
CA SER A 90 14.13 -13.43 -6.04
C SER A 90 13.44 -12.72 -7.22
N THR A 91 12.35 -13.27 -7.74
CA THR A 91 11.58 -12.71 -8.86
C THR A 91 10.15 -12.33 -8.47
N TYR A 92 9.65 -12.79 -7.31
CA TYR A 92 8.30 -12.52 -6.86
C TYR A 92 8.22 -12.13 -5.37
N PRO A 93 7.55 -11.00 -5.04
CA PRO A 93 6.84 -10.06 -5.92
C PRO A 93 7.78 -9.31 -6.89
N GLU A 94 7.27 -8.86 -8.03
CA GLU A 94 8.09 -8.14 -9.01
C GLU A 94 8.79 -6.92 -8.39
N GLY A 95 10.05 -6.68 -8.76
CA GLY A 95 10.82 -5.54 -8.26
C GLY A 95 11.33 -5.67 -6.82
N ASN A 96 11.11 -6.81 -6.16
CA ASN A 96 11.71 -7.06 -4.85
C ASN A 96 13.25 -7.19 -4.97
N ILE A 97 13.97 -6.79 -3.93
CA ILE A 97 15.44 -6.87 -3.83
C ILE A 97 15.90 -7.91 -2.80
N GLY A 98 15.02 -8.85 -2.43
CA GLY A 98 15.30 -9.94 -1.52
C GLY A 98 14.32 -10.07 -0.36
N GLU A 99 14.63 -11.04 0.50
CA GLU A 99 13.89 -11.33 1.72
C GLU A 99 14.24 -10.33 2.82
N GLY A 100 13.22 -9.66 3.34
CA GLY A 100 13.30 -8.69 4.41
C GLY A 100 12.94 -9.27 5.77
N ILE A 101 12.75 -8.38 6.73
CA ILE A 101 12.36 -8.75 8.09
C ILE A 101 11.02 -9.49 8.05
N ASN A 102 10.90 -10.60 8.78
CA ASN A 102 9.71 -11.46 8.87
C ASN A 102 9.27 -12.13 7.56
N GLY A 103 10.18 -12.33 6.60
CA GLY A 103 9.86 -12.99 5.33
C GLY A 103 9.05 -12.12 4.36
N TRP A 104 8.98 -10.81 4.61
CA TRP A 104 8.37 -9.86 3.69
C TRP A 104 9.34 -9.51 2.56
N ALA A 105 8.81 -9.14 1.39
CA ALA A 105 9.64 -8.61 0.31
C ALA A 105 10.21 -7.24 0.68
N VAL A 106 11.46 -6.99 0.28
CA VAL A 106 12.09 -5.66 0.35
C VAL A 106 11.96 -4.95 -1.00
N PHE A 107 11.64 -3.67 -1.00
CA PHE A 107 11.63 -2.85 -2.21
C PHE A 107 12.66 -1.71 -2.13
N PRO A 108 13.14 -1.19 -3.28
CA PRO A 108 14.01 -0.02 -3.28
C PRO A 108 13.35 1.23 -2.69
N GLY A 109 12.04 1.38 -2.85
CA GLY A 109 11.28 2.53 -2.37
C GLY A 109 9.81 2.46 -2.75
N ARG A 110 9.11 3.58 -2.53
CA ARG A 110 7.66 3.67 -2.68
C ARG A 110 7.15 3.40 -4.10
N SER A 111 7.90 3.74 -5.14
CA SER A 111 7.39 3.59 -6.52
C SER A 111 7.42 2.13 -6.95
N THR A 112 8.54 1.44 -6.70
CA THR A 112 8.66 0.01 -7.00
C THR A 112 7.69 -0.82 -6.15
N HIS A 113 7.51 -0.50 -4.87
CA HIS A 113 6.46 -1.11 -4.04
C HIS A 113 5.07 -0.93 -4.66
N GLY A 114 4.74 0.28 -5.12
CA GLY A 114 3.43 0.58 -5.70
C GLY A 114 3.15 -0.16 -7.02
N GLU A 115 4.19 -0.38 -7.84
CA GLU A 115 4.11 -1.18 -9.07
C GLU A 115 3.95 -2.66 -8.74
N ALA A 116 4.77 -3.18 -7.83
CA ALA A 116 4.70 -4.56 -7.34
C ALA A 116 3.33 -4.88 -6.73
N PHE A 117 2.74 -3.94 -5.98
CA PHE A 117 1.40 -4.09 -5.41
C PHE A 117 0.31 -4.17 -6.49
N ALA A 118 0.44 -3.38 -7.56
CA ALA A 118 -0.48 -3.44 -8.69
C ALA A 118 -0.39 -4.78 -9.43
N ASP A 119 0.81 -5.30 -9.67
CA ASP A 119 1.01 -6.61 -10.30
C ASP A 119 0.50 -7.75 -9.40
N PHE A 120 0.82 -7.69 -8.10
CA PHE A 120 0.35 -8.65 -7.10
C PHE A 120 -1.18 -8.80 -7.10
N LEU A 121 -1.92 -7.68 -7.12
CA LEU A 121 -3.38 -7.69 -7.19
C LEU A 121 -3.95 -8.12 -8.54
N GLN A 122 -3.12 -8.24 -9.59
CA GLN A 122 -3.52 -8.78 -10.88
C GLN A 122 -3.34 -10.30 -10.98
N GLY A 123 -2.73 -10.92 -9.98
CA GLY A 123 -2.59 -12.37 -9.88
C GLY A 123 -3.94 -13.10 -9.87
N LYS A 124 -3.93 -14.36 -10.31
CA LYS A 124 -5.14 -15.22 -10.46
C LYS A 124 -6.06 -15.23 -9.23
N ARG A 125 -5.48 -15.15 -8.03
CA ARG A 125 -6.18 -15.09 -6.73
C ARG A 125 -7.21 -13.95 -6.69
N TYR A 126 -6.90 -12.81 -7.28
CA TYR A 126 -7.71 -11.60 -7.27
C TYR A 126 -8.52 -11.42 -8.57
N SER A 127 -8.68 -12.46 -9.38
CA SER A 127 -9.40 -12.40 -10.67
C SER A 127 -10.77 -11.71 -10.60
N LYS A 128 -11.57 -11.96 -9.56
CA LYS A 128 -12.87 -11.29 -9.38
C LYS A 128 -12.76 -9.77 -9.20
N LEU A 129 -11.71 -9.30 -8.52
CA LEU A 129 -11.41 -7.87 -8.42
C LEU A 129 -11.09 -7.31 -9.81
N ILE A 130 -10.20 -7.99 -10.54
CA ILE A 130 -9.75 -7.56 -11.86
C ILE A 130 -10.90 -7.52 -12.87
N ASP A 131 -11.76 -8.54 -12.89
CA ASP A 131 -12.96 -8.59 -13.73
C ASP A 131 -13.88 -7.41 -13.41
N TYR A 132 -14.08 -7.11 -12.13
CA TYR A 132 -14.89 -5.97 -11.70
C TYR A 132 -14.28 -4.64 -12.15
N LEU A 133 -12.98 -4.43 -11.94
CA LEU A 133 -12.26 -3.21 -12.30
C LEU A 133 -12.30 -2.97 -13.82
N LYS A 134 -12.05 -4.00 -14.63
CA LYS A 134 -12.13 -3.92 -16.10
C LYS A 134 -13.55 -3.66 -16.61
N GLY A 135 -14.57 -4.09 -15.86
CA GLY A 135 -15.98 -3.94 -16.21
C GLY A 135 -16.62 -2.61 -15.79
N THR A 136 -15.89 -1.69 -15.16
CA THR A 136 -16.46 -0.42 -14.67
C THR A 136 -15.51 0.76 -14.86
N ASN A 137 -16.06 1.93 -15.16
CA ASN A 137 -15.31 3.20 -15.19
C ASN A 137 -15.35 3.94 -13.85
N ASN A 138 -16.13 3.45 -12.88
CA ASN A 138 -16.28 4.04 -11.55
C ASN A 138 -16.28 2.94 -10.47
N PRO A 139 -15.13 2.33 -10.20
CA PRO A 139 -15.02 1.26 -9.21
C PRO A 139 -15.29 1.80 -7.80
N LYS A 140 -16.14 1.09 -7.04
CA LYS A 140 -16.45 1.44 -5.65
C LYS A 140 -15.43 0.82 -4.71
N SER A 141 -14.85 1.64 -3.83
CA SER A 141 -13.78 1.27 -2.90
C SER A 141 -14.19 0.13 -1.96
N GLU A 142 -15.41 0.17 -1.42
CA GLU A 142 -15.96 -0.89 -0.56
C GLU A 142 -16.08 -2.22 -1.31
N LYS A 143 -16.54 -2.18 -2.56
CA LYS A 143 -16.66 -3.39 -3.37
C LYS A 143 -15.28 -3.97 -3.72
N CYS A 144 -14.30 -3.12 -4.02
CA CYS A 144 -12.91 -3.55 -4.23
C CYS A 144 -12.31 -4.16 -2.96
N ALA A 145 -12.49 -3.52 -1.80
CA ALA A 145 -12.03 -4.03 -0.51
C ALA A 145 -12.64 -5.41 -0.20
N ARG A 146 -13.93 -5.60 -0.49
CA ARG A 146 -14.61 -6.90 -0.32
C ARG A 146 -13.97 -7.99 -1.18
N TYR A 147 -13.70 -7.71 -2.47
CA TYR A 147 -13.02 -8.69 -3.33
C TYR A 147 -11.61 -9.02 -2.85
N ILE A 148 -10.86 -8.03 -2.37
CA ILE A 148 -9.51 -8.24 -1.83
C ILE A 148 -9.56 -9.11 -0.57
N ALA A 149 -10.50 -8.83 0.33
CA ALA A 149 -10.69 -9.58 1.56
C ALA A 149 -11.15 -11.03 1.28
N ASP A 150 -12.12 -11.22 0.38
CA ASP A 150 -12.62 -12.54 -0.02
C ASP A 150 -11.56 -13.40 -0.72
N ALA A 151 -10.59 -12.76 -1.35
CA ALA A 151 -9.44 -13.41 -1.95
C ALA A 151 -8.38 -13.83 -0.90
N GLY A 152 -8.59 -13.52 0.38
CA GLY A 152 -7.76 -13.97 1.51
C GLY A 152 -6.53 -13.10 1.78
N TYR A 153 -6.55 -11.81 1.40
CA TYR A 153 -5.41 -10.91 1.63
C TYR A 153 -5.00 -10.85 3.11
N GLY A 154 -5.96 -10.63 4.02
CA GLY A 154 -5.73 -10.57 5.47
C GLY A 154 -5.81 -11.90 6.22
N GLY A 155 -5.72 -13.05 5.53
CA GLY A 155 -5.89 -14.37 6.12
C GLY A 155 -7.31 -14.91 6.01
N THR A 156 -7.69 -15.87 6.85
CA THR A 156 -8.94 -16.66 6.70
C THR A 156 -10.21 -15.97 7.21
N ASN A 157 -10.08 -14.95 8.06
CA ASN A 157 -11.23 -14.17 8.54
C ASN A 157 -11.44 -12.96 7.62
N HIS A 158 -12.09 -13.21 6.49
CA HIS A 158 -12.26 -12.23 5.44
C HIS A 158 -13.11 -11.03 5.90
N ASP A 159 -14.12 -11.24 6.75
CA ASP A 159 -15.00 -10.17 7.22
C ASP A 159 -14.26 -9.22 8.15
N LYS A 160 -13.47 -9.77 9.09
CA LYS A 160 -12.61 -8.95 9.95
C LYS A 160 -11.66 -8.08 9.12
N TYR A 161 -11.01 -8.66 8.12
CA TYR A 161 -10.09 -7.89 7.29
C TYR A 161 -10.81 -6.80 6.48
N TYR A 162 -11.98 -7.13 5.93
CA TYR A 162 -12.80 -6.15 5.24
C TYR A 162 -13.16 -4.97 6.16
N ASP A 163 -13.63 -5.23 7.37
CA ASP A 163 -14.01 -4.19 8.34
C ASP A 163 -12.79 -3.31 8.71
N GLU A 164 -11.62 -3.92 8.95
CA GLU A 164 -10.36 -3.17 9.19
C GLU A 164 -10.02 -2.22 8.03
N VAL A 165 -10.15 -2.69 6.78
CA VAL A 165 -9.89 -1.86 5.59
C VAL A 165 -10.91 -0.73 5.45
N ILE A 166 -12.19 -0.96 5.80
CA ILE A 166 -13.21 0.10 5.80
C ILE A 166 -12.89 1.18 6.83
N ASP A 167 -12.45 0.82 8.04
CA ASP A 167 -12.03 1.80 9.06
C ASP A 167 -10.86 2.66 8.59
N TYR A 168 -9.88 2.04 7.90
CA TYR A 168 -8.77 2.77 7.29
C TYR A 168 -9.23 3.68 6.16
N LEU A 169 -10.17 3.22 5.34
CA LEU A 169 -10.75 3.98 4.23
C LEU A 169 -11.47 5.24 4.72
N GLU A 170 -12.26 5.14 5.79
CA GLU A 170 -12.89 6.31 6.43
C GLU A 170 -11.86 7.29 6.98
N SER A 171 -10.77 6.76 7.54
CA SER A 171 -9.66 7.57 8.04
C SER A 171 -8.97 8.36 6.91
N VAL A 172 -8.78 7.75 5.74
CA VAL A 172 -8.23 8.45 4.56
C VAL A 172 -9.21 9.49 4.02
N ARG A 173 -10.49 9.14 3.84
CA ARG A 173 -11.51 10.02 3.24
C ARG A 173 -11.75 11.33 4.00
N LYS A 174 -11.53 11.35 5.31
CA LYS A 174 -11.63 12.59 6.10
C LYS A 174 -10.52 13.61 5.78
N ARG A 175 -9.53 13.23 4.96
CA ARG A 175 -8.27 13.97 4.74
C ARG A 175 -7.85 14.07 3.27
N LEU A 176 -8.67 13.54 2.34
CA LEU A 176 -8.59 13.79 0.90
C LEU A 176 -9.55 14.93 0.54
#